data_AF-A0A9N9J462-F1
#
_entry.id   AF-A0A9N9J462-F1
#
_cell.length_a   1.000
_cell.length_b   1.000
_cell.length_c   1.000
_cell.angle_alpha   90.00
_cell.angle_beta   90.00
_cell.angle_gamma   90.00
#
_symmetry.space_group_name_H-M   'P 1'
#
loop_
_entity.id
_entity.type
_entity.pdbx_description
1 polymer ?
#
loop_
_entity_poly.entity_id
_entity_poly.type
_entity_poly.pdbx_seq_one_letter_code
_entity_poly.pdbx_strand_id
1 'polypeptide(L)' 'MSNVYEAIKSLNFTIEERTALRTFFINNPEKKAETELILPTCNDEEVVALLKGLLKP' A
#
# COMPACT_ATOMS: atom_id res chain seq x y z
N MET A 1 -1.49 10.31 -6.68
CA MET A 1 -1.89 8.89 -6.83
C MET A 1 -3.35 8.77 -6.47
N SER A 2 -4.17 8.05 -7.24
CA SER A 2 -5.64 8.08 -7.08
C SER A 2 -6.23 6.92 -6.25
N ASN A 3 -5.42 5.99 -5.72
CA ASN A 3 -5.75 5.12 -4.57
C ASN A 3 -4.56 4.18 -4.26
N VAL A 4 -4.67 3.38 -3.20
CA VAL A 4 -3.60 2.47 -2.76
C VAL A 4 -3.28 1.37 -3.79
N TYR A 5 -4.25 0.93 -4.59
CA TYR A 5 -4.02 -0.11 -5.60
C TYR A 5 -3.22 0.40 -6.79
N GLU A 6 -3.38 1.68 -7.15
CA GLU A 6 -2.50 2.32 -8.12
C GLU A 6 -1.07 2.40 -7.60
N ALA A 7 -0.87 2.82 -6.35
CA ALA A 7 0.46 2.87 -5.72
C ALA A 7 1.14 1.49 -5.71
N ILE A 8 0.39 0.44 -5.33
CA ILE A 8 0.87 -0.95 -5.36
C ILE A 8 1.25 -1.38 -6.79
N LYS A 9 0.53 -0.90 -7.81
CA LYS A 9 0.79 -1.24 -9.21
C LYS A 9 1.98 -0.47 -9.79
N SER A 10 2.14 0.81 -9.45
CA SER A 10 3.10 1.73 -10.06
C SER A 10 4.47 1.69 -9.41
N LEU A 11 4.56 1.33 -8.13
CA LEU A 11 5.81 1.34 -7.36
C LEU A 11 6.53 -0.02 -7.38
N ASN A 12 7.79 -0.02 -6.96
CA ASN A 12 8.69 -1.15 -7.05
C ASN A 12 8.42 -2.24 -5.99
N PHE A 13 7.31 -2.95 -6.15
CA PHE A 13 6.93 -4.13 -5.35
C PHE A 13 7.10 -5.43 -6.13
N THR A 14 7.52 -6.49 -5.45
CA THR A 14 7.52 -7.85 -6.02
C THR A 14 6.09 -8.33 -6.28
N ILE A 15 5.93 -9.43 -7.03
CA ILE A 15 4.59 -10.02 -7.25
C ILE A 15 3.99 -10.50 -5.92
N GLU A 16 4.82 -11.09 -5.05
CA GLU A 16 4.42 -11.55 -3.72
C GLU A 16 3.96 -10.40 -2.84
N GLU A 17 4.75 -9.31 -2.77
CA GLU A 17 4.40 -8.11 -2.01
C GLU A 17 3.09 -7.49 -2.51
N ARG A 18 2.90 -7.38 -3.83
CA ARG A 18 1.66 -6.85 -4.42
C ARG A 18 0.44 -7.71 -4.07
N THR A 19 0.61 -9.02 -4.06
CA THR A 19 -0.47 -9.97 -3.72
C THR A 19 -0.82 -9.86 -2.25
N ALA A 20 0.19 -9.88 -1.36
CA ALA A 20 -0.01 -9.75 0.08
C ALA A 20 -0.66 -8.41 0.46
N LEU A 21 -0.23 -7.29 -0.14
CA LEU A 21 -0.84 -5.97 0.11
C LEU A 21 -2.30 -5.91 -0.34
N ARG A 22 -2.62 -6.47 -1.51
CA ARG A 22 -4.01 -6.52 -1.98
C ARG A 22 -4.87 -7.37 -1.06
N THR A 23 -4.40 -8.54 -0.66
CA THR A 23 -5.10 -9.40 0.30
C THR A 23 -5.28 -8.70 1.65
N PHE A 24 -4.25 -8.01 2.15
CA PHE A 24 -4.32 -7.23 3.39
C PHE A 24 -5.43 -6.18 3.31
N PHE A 25 -5.49 -5.36 2.27
CA PHE A 25 -6.50 -4.31 2.14
C PHE A 25 -7.91 -4.84 1.84
N ILE A 26 -8.04 -6.00 1.18
CA ILE A 26 -9.34 -6.68 1.01
C ILE A 26 -9.89 -7.13 2.37
N ASN A 27 -9.02 -7.66 3.22
CA ASN A 27 -9.42 -8.15 4.56
C ASN A 27 -9.56 -7.03 5.59
N ASN A 28 -8.94 -5.86 5.37
CA ASN A 28 -8.89 -4.73 6.31
C ASN A 28 -9.27 -3.42 5.58
N PRO A 29 -10.56 -3.23 5.20
CA PRO A 29 -11.01 -2.06 4.45
C PRO A 29 -10.82 -0.73 5.19
N GLU A 30 -10.84 -0.73 6.53
CA GLU A 30 -10.54 0.44 7.36
C GLU A 30 -9.07 0.86 7.24
N LYS A 31 -8.14 -0.11 7.22
CA LYS A 31 -6.71 0.16 7.00
C LYS A 31 -6.43 0.67 5.59
N LYS A 32 -7.21 0.21 4.62
CA LYS A 32 -7.18 0.75 3.26
C LYS A 32 -7.54 2.24 3.28
N ALA A 33 -8.64 2.61 3.91
CA ALA A 33 -9.07 4.01 3.99
C ALA A 33 -8.05 4.89 4.73
N GLU A 34 -7.51 4.43 5.86
CA GLU A 34 -6.44 5.14 6.60
C GLU A 34 -5.20 5.36 5.72
N THR A 35 -4.78 4.34 4.98
CA THR A 35 -3.63 4.43 4.09
C THR A 35 -3.88 5.42 2.96
N GLU A 36 -5.06 5.39 2.33
CA GLU A 36 -5.44 6.29 1.25
C GLU A 36 -5.46 7.77 1.68
N LEU A 37 -5.72 8.07 2.95
CA LEU A 37 -5.63 9.44 3.49
C LEU A 37 -4.19 9.94 3.62
N ILE A 38 -3.23 9.05 3.87
CA ILE A 38 -1.83 9.39 4.12
C ILE A 38 -1.02 9.42 2.81
N LEU A 39 -1.36 8.58 1.83
CA LEU A 39 -0.66 8.47 0.55
C LEU A 39 -0.35 9.81 -0.14
N PRO A 40 -1.26 10.81 -0.20
CA PRO A 40 -0.99 12.08 -0.85
C PRO A 40 0.10 12.92 -0.17
N THR A 41 0.40 12.64 1.10
CA THR A 41 1.43 13.35 1.88
C THR A 41 2.82 12.70 1.77
N CYS A 42 2.90 11.52 1.15
CA CYS A 42 4.12 10.75 1.03
C CYS A 42 4.72 10.86 -0.37
N ASN A 43 6.04 10.83 -0.45
CA ASN A 43 6.76 10.54 -1.69
C ASN A 43 6.81 9.03 -1.98
N ASP A 44 7.25 8.65 -3.17
CA ASP A 44 7.27 7.25 -3.62
C ASP A 44 8.06 6.32 -2.67
N GLU A 45 9.20 6.75 -2.12
CA GLU A 45 10.00 5.95 -1.18
C GLU A 45 9.27 5.75 0.15
N GLU A 46 8.63 6.80 0.66
CA GLU A 46 7.82 6.75 1.87
C GLU A 46 6.61 5.83 1.69
N VAL A 47 5.95 5.88 0.52
CA VAL A 47 4.84 4.97 0.20
C VAL A 47 5.31 3.52 0.17
N VAL A 48 6.45 3.23 -0.45
CA VAL A 48 7.01 1.87 -0.46
C VAL A 48 7.33 1.39 0.95
N ALA A 49 7.99 2.21 1.76
CA ALA A 49 8.34 1.86 3.14
C ALA A 49 7.09 1.62 4.01
N LEU A 50 6.09 2.51 3.90
CA LEU A 50 4.81 2.40 4.60
C LEU A 50 4.12 1.09 4.26
N LEU A 51 3.93 0.80 2.97
CA LEU A 51 3.22 -0.39 2.52
C LEU A 51 3.98 -1.67 2.90
N LYS A 52 5.32 -1.72 2.75
CA LYS A 52 6.11 -2.87 3.24
C LYS A 52 6.01 -3.05 4.75
N GLY A 53 5.83 -1.96 5.51
CA GLY A 53 5.57 -2.00 6.94
C GLY A 53 4.30 -2.76 7.31
N LEU A 54 3.25 -2.69 6.47
CA LEU A 54 1.98 -3.40 6.69
C LEU A 54 2.07 -4.92 6.50
N LEU A 55 3.13 -5.40 5.84
CA LEU A 55 3.39 -6.83 5.64
C LEU A 55 4.22 -7.46 6.75
N LYS A 56 4.72 -6.66 7.70
CA LYS A 56 5.46 -7.19 8.84
C LYS A 56 4.48 -7.87 9.82
N PRO A 57 4.88 -9.01 10.43
CA PRO A 57 4.06 -9.74 11.38
C PRO A 57 3.72 -8.92 12.64
#